data_AF-A0A7S0E0G7-F1
#
_entry.id   AF-A0A7S0E0G7-F1
#
_cell.length_a   1.000
_cell.length_b   1.000
_cell.length_c   1.000
_cell.angle_alpha   90.00
_cell.angle_beta   90.00
_cell.angle_gamma   90.00
#
_symmetry.space_group_name_H-M   'P 1'
#
loop_
_entity.id
_entity.type
_entity.pdbx_description
1 polymer ?
#
loop_
_entity_poly.entity_id
_entity_poly.type
_entity_poly.pdbx_seq_one_letter_code
_entity_poly.pdbx_strand_id
1 'polypeptide(L)'
;TDGGVLYDAANGSIRRPADMCGKTISYPGSPGPGGPAIVNTMVRADGKTDCELEFYGRYNGGFFHTDALLSGKADVATLVFWNFEIPEAKAKGMKHASFFSLKEWGVPDFCQLVLMTTPTRFQELKEKLRRLV
;
A
#
# COMPACT_ATOMS: atom_id res chain seq x y z
N THR A 1 6.61 -10.76 2.36
CA THR A 1 5.16 -10.83 2.61
C THR A 1 4.47 -10.14 1.45
N ASP A 2 3.24 -10.49 1.11
CA ASP A 2 2.59 -9.86 -0.04
C ASP A 2 2.18 -8.42 0.30
N GLY A 3 2.50 -7.50 -0.58
CA GLY A 3 2.16 -6.08 -0.46
C GLY A 3 1.00 -5.71 -1.38
N GLY A 4 0.18 -4.74 -0.98
CA GLY A 4 -1.03 -4.43 -1.74
C GLY A 4 -1.81 -3.22 -1.28
N VAL A 5 -3.02 -3.16 -1.81
CA VAL A 5 -4.01 -2.15 -1.50
C VAL A 5 -5.13 -2.78 -0.69
N LEU A 6 -5.28 -2.35 0.56
CA LEU A 6 -6.35 -2.71 1.48
C LEU A 6 -7.58 -1.81 1.23
N TYR A 7 -8.76 -2.40 1.32
CA TYR A 7 -10.04 -1.70 1.28
C TYR A 7 -11.12 -2.52 2.03
N ASP A 8 -12.23 -1.87 2.38
CA ASP A 8 -13.40 -2.56 2.94
C ASP A 8 -14.38 -2.92 1.82
N ALA A 9 -14.50 -4.21 1.50
CA ALA A 9 -15.42 -4.67 0.45
C ALA A 9 -16.90 -4.50 0.84
N ALA A 10 -17.22 -4.27 2.12
CA ALA A 10 -18.59 -3.97 2.56
C ALA A 10 -19.13 -2.68 1.93
N ASN A 11 -18.26 -1.72 1.61
CA ASN A 11 -18.64 -0.46 0.96
C ASN A 11 -19.15 -0.68 -0.48
N GLY A 12 -18.85 -1.83 -1.09
CA GLY A 12 -19.36 -2.24 -2.41
C GLY A 12 -18.90 -1.41 -3.61
N SER A 13 -18.19 -0.29 -3.38
CA SER A 13 -17.75 0.66 -4.39
C SER A 13 -16.43 0.29 -5.07
N ILE A 14 -15.75 -0.76 -4.58
CA ILE A 14 -14.49 -1.28 -5.11
C ILE A 14 -14.63 -2.80 -5.23
N ARG A 15 -14.54 -3.30 -6.46
CA ARG A 15 -14.63 -4.73 -6.80
C ARG A 15 -13.47 -5.19 -7.68
N ARG A 16 -12.87 -4.27 -8.42
CA ARG A 16 -11.70 -4.44 -9.27
C ARG A 16 -10.79 -3.21 -9.16
N PRO A 17 -9.49 -3.31 -9.49
CA PRO A 17 -8.58 -2.17 -9.34
C PRO A 17 -9.02 -0.91 -10.08
N ALA A 18 -9.65 -1.01 -11.25
CA ALA A 18 -10.16 0.15 -11.98
C ALA A 18 -11.12 1.03 -11.17
N ASP A 19 -11.85 0.45 -10.21
CA ASP A 19 -12.79 1.17 -9.35
C ASP A 19 -12.08 2.09 -8.34
N MET A 20 -10.76 1.94 -8.17
CA MET A 20 -9.96 2.80 -7.30
C MET A 20 -9.68 4.18 -7.91
N CYS A 21 -9.96 4.39 -9.20
CA CYS A 21 -9.80 5.69 -9.84
C CYS A 21 -10.61 6.78 -9.11
N GLY A 22 -9.96 7.88 -8.75
CA GLY A 22 -10.60 9.00 -8.06
C GLY A 22 -10.86 8.79 -6.56
N LYS A 23 -10.46 7.64 -6.00
CA LYS A 23 -10.60 7.34 -4.57
C LYS A 23 -9.58 8.12 -3.72
N THR A 24 -9.91 8.30 -2.45
CA THR A 24 -8.99 8.84 -1.44
C THR A 24 -8.09 7.75 -0.91
N ILE A 25 -6.78 7.95 -1.03
CA ILE A 25 -5.75 6.96 -0.67
C ILE A 25 -5.06 7.37 0.64
N SER A 26 -4.97 6.44 1.59
CA SER A 26 -4.08 6.51 2.75
C SER A 26 -2.77 5.75 2.47
N TYR A 27 -1.61 6.36 2.76
CA TYR A 27 -0.32 5.73 2.55
C TYR A 27 0.82 6.44 3.31
N PRO A 28 1.89 5.71 3.65
CA PRO A 28 3.10 6.32 4.20
C PRO A 28 3.71 7.31 3.19
N GLY A 29 4.00 8.53 3.62
CA GLY A 29 4.55 9.57 2.74
C GLY A 29 3.52 10.39 1.96
N SER A 30 2.22 10.24 2.26
CA SER A 30 1.19 11.18 1.82
C SER A 30 1.51 12.63 2.26
N PRO A 31 1.35 13.65 1.40
CA PRO A 31 0.65 13.64 0.10
C PRO A 31 1.56 13.46 -1.14
N GLY A 32 2.75 12.87 -0.98
CA GLY A 32 3.70 12.65 -2.09
C GLY A 32 3.14 11.73 -3.19
N PRO A 33 3.70 11.75 -4.42
CA PRO A 33 3.08 11.09 -5.58
C PRO A 33 3.12 9.55 -5.55
N GLY A 34 3.90 8.94 -4.66
CA GLY A 34 4.13 7.49 -4.64
C GLY A 34 2.86 6.66 -4.45
N GLY A 35 1.99 7.03 -3.51
CA GLY A 35 0.71 6.34 -3.28
C GLY A 35 -0.20 6.33 -4.51
N PRO A 36 -0.55 7.52 -5.06
CA PRO A 36 -1.29 7.63 -6.32
C PRO A 36 -0.62 6.90 -7.48
N ALA A 37 0.70 6.95 -7.60
CA ALA A 37 1.41 6.24 -8.67
C ALA A 37 1.20 4.72 -8.61
N ILE A 38 1.33 4.13 -7.41
CA ILE A 38 1.08 2.70 -7.19
C ILE A 38 -0.36 2.32 -7.56
N VAL A 39 -1.34 3.04 -7.00
CA VAL A 39 -2.76 2.75 -7.25
C VAL A 39 -3.09 2.94 -8.73
N ASN A 40 -2.57 3.98 -9.37
CA ASN A 40 -2.82 4.24 -10.78
C ASN A 40 -2.21 3.19 -11.70
N THR A 41 -1.04 2.63 -11.36
CA THR A 41 -0.48 1.50 -12.09
C THR A 41 -1.43 0.30 -12.06
N MET A 42 -2.03 -0.01 -10.90
CA MET A 42 -3.00 -1.11 -10.78
C MET A 42 -4.29 -0.83 -11.56
N VAL A 43 -4.82 0.40 -11.47
CA VAL A 43 -5.99 0.86 -12.22
C VAL A 43 -5.78 0.70 -13.74
N ARG A 44 -4.60 1.09 -14.23
CA ARG A 44 -4.23 0.95 -15.65
C ARG A 44 -4.00 -0.50 -16.06
N ALA A 45 -3.41 -1.33 -15.19
CA ALA A 45 -3.25 -2.76 -15.42
C ALA A 45 -4.60 -3.49 -15.55
N ASP A 46 -5.63 -3.01 -14.84
CA ASP A 46 -7.02 -3.47 -14.96
C ASP A 46 -7.80 -2.80 -16.11
N GLY A 47 -7.10 -2.11 -17.02
CA GLY A 47 -7.63 -1.61 -18.28
C GLY A 47 -8.23 -0.19 -18.26
N LYS A 48 -8.22 0.52 -17.12
CA LYS A 48 -8.71 1.90 -17.05
C LYS A 48 -7.57 2.88 -17.29
N THR A 49 -7.46 3.39 -18.52
CA THR A 49 -6.34 4.23 -18.97
C THR A 49 -6.60 5.74 -18.90
N ASP A 50 -7.85 6.15 -18.66
CA ASP A 50 -8.31 7.54 -18.57
C ASP A 50 -8.23 8.10 -17.13
N CYS A 51 -7.44 7.48 -16.25
CA CYS A 51 -7.27 7.90 -14.87
C CYS A 51 -5.91 8.56 -14.64
N GLU A 52 -5.91 9.82 -14.23
CA GLU A 52 -4.71 10.61 -13.98
C GLU A 52 -4.40 10.72 -12.47
N LEU A 53 -3.13 10.94 -12.14
CA LEU A 53 -2.66 10.97 -10.74
C LEU A 53 -3.30 12.08 -9.88
N GLU A 54 -3.80 13.12 -10.52
CA GLU A 54 -4.47 14.26 -9.89
C GLU A 54 -5.92 13.97 -9.47
N PHE A 55 -6.53 12.92 -10.00
CA PHE A 55 -7.91 12.56 -9.63
C PHE A 55 -7.99 11.93 -8.25
N TYR A 56 -6.90 11.36 -7.73
CA TYR A 56 -6.88 10.70 -6.43
C TYR A 56 -6.85 11.70 -5.27
N GLY A 57 -7.78 11.52 -4.33
CA GLY A 57 -7.67 12.12 -3.01
C GLY A 57 -6.47 11.55 -2.25
N ARG A 58 -5.86 12.35 -1.37
CA ARG A 58 -4.69 11.94 -0.58
C ARG A 58 -4.97 12.25 0.88
N TYR A 59 -5.02 11.21 1.71
CA TYR A 59 -5.17 11.35 3.14
C TYR A 59 -3.84 11.04 3.82
N ASN A 60 -3.35 11.94 4.68
CA ASN A 60 -2.17 11.70 5.49
C ASN A 60 -2.59 11.19 6.88
N GLY A 61 -2.68 9.87 7.00
CA GLY A 61 -2.87 9.18 8.27
C GLY A 61 -1.58 8.63 8.88
N GLY A 62 -0.40 8.99 8.37
CA GLY A 62 0.86 8.34 8.72
C GLY A 62 0.79 6.82 8.47
N PHE A 63 0.89 6.04 9.54
CA PHE A 63 0.81 4.56 9.53
C PHE A 63 -0.56 4.01 9.96
N PHE A 64 -1.54 4.87 10.28
CA PHE A 64 -2.86 4.46 10.77
C PHE A 64 -3.81 4.10 9.61
N HIS A 65 -3.41 3.15 8.76
CA HIS A 65 -4.15 2.78 7.54
C HIS A 65 -5.54 2.23 7.84
N THR A 66 -5.62 1.25 8.74
CA THR A 66 -6.89 0.63 9.15
C THR A 66 -7.86 1.66 9.74
N ASP A 67 -7.36 2.57 10.59
CA ASP A 67 -8.20 3.59 11.23
C ASP A 67 -8.69 4.64 10.21
N ALA A 68 -7.87 4.97 9.21
CA ALA A 68 -8.26 5.86 8.11
C ALA A 68 -9.44 5.29 7.30
N LEU A 69 -9.42 3.97 7.04
CA LEU A 69 -10.50 3.28 6.34
C LEU A 69 -11.76 3.17 7.20
N LEU A 70 -11.63 2.75 8.46
CA LEU A 70 -12.77 2.61 9.38
C LEU A 70 -13.47 3.95 9.68
N SER A 71 -12.72 5.06 9.68
CA SER A 71 -13.28 6.40 9.87
C SER A 71 -13.78 7.06 8.59
N GLY A 72 -13.66 6.39 7.44
CA GLY A 72 -14.09 6.92 6.13
C GLY A 72 -13.26 8.09 5.61
N LYS A 73 -12.08 8.35 6.21
CA LYS A 73 -11.15 9.41 5.76
C LYS A 73 -10.36 9.01 4.51
N ALA A 74 -10.28 7.72 4.24
CA ALA A 74 -9.76 7.15 3.01
C ALA A 74 -10.65 6.00 2.55
N ASP A 75 -10.70 5.78 1.24
CA ASP A 75 -11.43 4.66 0.63
C ASP A 75 -10.53 3.41 0.51
N VAL A 76 -9.23 3.63 0.31
CA VAL A 76 -8.20 2.59 0.16
C VAL A 76 -6.91 2.95 0.88
N ALA A 77 -6.12 1.95 1.25
CA ALA A 77 -4.78 2.12 1.78
C ALA A 77 -3.74 1.30 1.00
N THR A 78 -2.69 1.93 0.49
CA THR A 78 -1.61 1.24 -0.26
C THR A 78 -0.34 1.13 0.58
N LEU A 79 0.59 0.28 0.14
CA LEU A 79 1.77 -0.17 0.91
C LEU A 79 1.41 -0.97 2.16
N VAL A 80 0.25 -1.63 2.13
CA VAL A 80 -0.21 -2.53 3.18
C VAL A 80 0.44 -3.90 3.01
N PHE A 81 0.86 -4.51 4.12
CA PHE A 81 1.31 -5.89 4.16
C PHE A 81 0.17 -6.84 4.53
N TRP A 82 0.03 -7.91 3.74
CA TRP A 82 -0.97 -8.96 3.97
C TRP A 82 -0.90 -9.57 5.37
N ASN A 83 0.30 -9.71 5.95
CA ASN A 83 0.48 -10.33 7.25
C ASN A 83 0.37 -9.35 8.44
N PHE A 84 0.17 -8.05 8.22
CA PHE A 84 0.08 -7.07 9.30
C PHE A 84 -1.27 -6.32 9.29
N GLU A 85 -1.52 -5.45 8.33
CA GLU A 85 -2.72 -4.60 8.36
C GLU A 85 -4.00 -5.38 8.01
N ILE A 86 -3.93 -6.50 7.27
CA ILE A 86 -5.14 -7.32 7.02
C ILE A 86 -5.64 -8.01 8.32
N PRO A 87 -4.80 -8.72 9.10
CA PRO A 87 -5.18 -9.18 10.43
C PRO A 87 -5.60 -8.04 11.36
N GLU A 88 -4.89 -6.90 11.33
CA GLU A 88 -5.24 -5.73 12.14
C GLU A 88 -6.65 -5.22 11.82
N ALA A 89 -6.97 -5.05 10.53
CA ALA A 89 -8.28 -4.61 10.05
C ALA A 89 -9.39 -5.54 10.54
N LYS A 90 -9.19 -6.85 10.42
CA LYS A 90 -10.15 -7.84 10.92
C LYS A 90 -10.32 -7.75 12.43
N ALA A 91 -9.22 -7.62 13.18
CA ALA A 91 -9.24 -7.48 14.64
C ALA A 91 -9.94 -6.19 15.10
N LYS A 92 -9.80 -5.10 14.34
CA LYS A 92 -10.48 -3.81 14.58
C LYS A 92 -11.94 -3.77 14.08
N GLY A 93 -12.47 -4.87 13.55
CA GLY A 93 -13.88 -5.01 13.20
C GLY A 93 -14.22 -4.80 11.71
N MET A 94 -13.23 -4.59 10.84
CA MET A 94 -13.43 -4.56 9.38
C MET A 94 -13.62 -6.00 8.86
N LYS A 95 -14.85 -6.52 8.96
CA LYS A 95 -15.17 -7.92 8.64
C LYS A 95 -14.91 -8.28 7.17
N HIS A 96 -15.03 -7.31 6.27
CA HIS A 96 -14.85 -7.49 4.83
C HIS A 96 -13.55 -6.86 4.31
N ALA A 97 -12.54 -6.75 5.18
CA ALA A 97 -11.19 -6.34 4.80
C ALA A 97 -10.69 -7.19 3.63
N SER A 98 -10.48 -6.53 2.49
CA SER A 98 -10.13 -7.12 1.20
C SER A 98 -8.90 -6.44 0.63
N PHE A 99 -8.26 -7.10 -0.32
CA PHE A 99 -6.90 -6.77 -0.74
C PHE A 99 -6.68 -7.04 -2.22
N PHE A 100 -5.99 -6.12 -2.88
CA PHE A 100 -5.40 -6.37 -4.20
C PHE A 100 -3.89 -6.44 -4.08
N SER A 101 -3.30 -7.55 -4.52
CA SER A 101 -1.85 -7.76 -4.53
C SER A 101 -1.16 -6.87 -5.55
N LEU A 102 -0.09 -6.16 -5.18
CA LEU A 102 0.64 -5.29 -6.11
C LEU A 102 1.16 -6.07 -7.32
N LYS A 103 1.78 -7.23 -7.07
CA LYS A 103 2.41 -8.09 -8.09
C LYS A 103 1.43 -8.73 -9.07
N GLU A 104 0.16 -8.82 -8.71
CA GLU A 104 -0.90 -9.31 -9.61
C GLU A 104 -1.42 -8.22 -10.55
N TRP A 105 -1.10 -6.94 -10.27
CA TRP A 105 -1.67 -5.78 -10.95
C TRP A 105 -0.62 -4.81 -11.47
N GLY A 106 0.44 -5.36 -12.10
CA GLY A 106 1.43 -4.59 -12.85
C GLY A 106 2.42 -3.78 -12.02
N VAL A 107 2.37 -3.89 -10.68
CA VAL A 107 3.32 -3.25 -9.78
C VAL A 107 4.35 -4.29 -9.31
N PRO A 108 5.67 -4.04 -9.42
CA PRO A 108 6.67 -4.99 -8.93
C PRO A 108 6.50 -5.33 -7.45
N ASP A 109 6.93 -6.53 -7.05
CA ASP A 109 6.98 -6.90 -5.64
C ASP A 109 8.14 -6.18 -4.93
N PHE A 110 7.89 -4.94 -4.50
CA PHE A 110 8.87 -4.11 -3.79
C PHE A 110 8.55 -3.95 -2.30
N CYS A 111 7.45 -4.54 -1.83
CA CYS A 111 7.04 -4.57 -0.43
C CYS A 111 7.91 -5.55 0.37
N GLN A 112 9.21 -5.28 0.41
CA GLN A 112 10.24 -6.12 1.00
C GLN A 112 11.01 -5.34 2.07
N LEU A 113 11.32 -6.01 3.18
CA LEU A 113 12.20 -5.47 4.21
C LEU A 113 13.62 -5.91 3.89
N VAL A 114 14.50 -4.93 3.68
CA VAL A 114 15.92 -5.18 3.38
C VAL A 114 16.78 -4.62 4.50
N LEU A 115 17.73 -5.42 4.99
CA LEU A 115 18.77 -4.94 5.87
C LEU A 115 19.73 -4.09 5.04
N MET A 116 19.80 -2.79 5.33
CA MET A 116 20.65 -1.84 4.60
C MET A 116 21.67 -1.19 5.52
N THR A 117 22.82 -0.84 4.96
CA THR A 117 23.87 -0.05 5.62
C THR A 117 24.50 0.91 4.62
N THR A 118 25.22 1.92 5.09
CA THR A 118 25.96 2.82 4.20
C THR A 118 27.22 2.14 3.68
N PRO A 119 27.73 2.51 2.48
CA PRO A 119 28.97 1.95 1.95
C PRO A 119 30.15 2.09 2.93
N THR A 120 30.28 3.24 3.59
CA THR A 120 31.32 3.49 4.60
C THR A 120 31.22 2.52 5.77
N ARG A 121 30.02 2.35 6.35
CA ARG A 121 29.81 1.41 7.46
C ARG A 121 30.02 -0.04 7.05
N PHE A 122 29.66 -0.40 5.82
CA PHE A 122 29.94 -1.73 5.30
C PHE A 122 31.44 -2.03 5.27
N GLN A 123 32.28 -1.09 4.82
CA GLN A 123 33.74 -1.29 4.79
C GLN A 123 34.32 -1.38 6.21
N GLU A 124 33.91 -0.50 7.11
CA GLU A 124 34.41 -0.48 8.50
C GLU A 124 34.01 -1.72 9.32
N LEU A 125 32.82 -2.26 9.07
CA LEU A 125 32.22 -3.32 9.90
C LEU A 125 32.08 -4.66 9.16
N LYS A 126 32.73 -4.83 8.01
CA LYS A 126 32.54 -5.97 7.10
C LYS A 126 32.53 -7.33 7.80
N GLU A 127 33.52 -7.59 8.65
CA GLU A 127 33.64 -8.86 9.36
C GLU A 127 32.57 -9.05 10.44
N LYS A 128 32.08 -7.97 11.06
CA LYS A 128 30.98 -8.05 12.03
C LYS A 128 29.64 -8.25 11.32
N LEU A 129 29.40 -7.53 10.23
CA LEU A 129 28.19 -7.65 9.42
C LEU A 129 28.07 -9.05 8.79
N ARG A 130 29.18 -9.65 8.35
CA ARG A 130 29.21 -11.06 7.87
C ARG A 130 28.85 -12.09 8.93
N ARG A 131 29.00 -11.79 10.22
CA ARG A 131 28.59 -12.70 11.31
C ARG A 131 27.14 -12.48 11.73
N LEU A 132 26.56 -11.33 11.37
CA LEU A 132 25.17 -10.98 11.70
C LEU A 132 24.17 -11.69 10.78
N VAL A 133 24.55 -11.90 9.52
CA VAL A 133 23.76 -12.60 8.49
C VAL A 133 24.27 -14.02 8.29
#